data_AF-A0A519VDL4-F1
#
_entry.id   AF-A0A519VDL4-F1
#
_cell.length_a   1.000
_cell.length_b   1.000
_cell.length_c   1.000
_cell.angle_alpha   90.00
_cell.angle_beta   90.00
_cell.angle_gamma   90.00
#
_symmetry.space_group_name_H-M   'P 1'
#
loop_
_entity.id
_entity.type
_entity.pdbx_description
1 polymer ?
#
loop_
_entity_poly.entity_id
_entity_poly.type
_entity_poly.pdbx_seq_one_letter_code
_entity_poly.pdbx_strand_id
1 'polypeptide(L)' 'MAKIALITGATSGIGEACAHTFAQQGYHLILLA' A
#
# COMPACT_ATOMS: atom_id res chain seq x y z
N MET A 1 3.97 -4.65 16.62
CA MET A 1 3.98 -3.36 15.91
C MET A 1 3.70 -3.65 14.43
N ALA A 2 2.69 -3.03 13.82
CA ALA A 2 2.44 -3.19 12.39
C ALA A 2 3.50 -2.43 11.56
N LYS A 3 3.95 -3.01 10.45
CA LYS A 3 4.90 -2.37 9.52
C LYS A 3 4.19 -1.26 8.74
N ILE A 4 4.91 -0.20 8.38
CA ILE A 4 4.38 0.91 7.57
C ILE A 4 4.94 0.81 6.15
N ALA A 5 4.09 0.94 5.12
CA ALA A 5 4.50 1.06 3.73
C ALA A 5 4.03 2.39 3.12
N LEU A 6 4.95 3.13 2.52
CA LEU A 6 4.67 4.31 1.70
C LEU A 6 4.61 3.88 0.23
N ILE A 7 3.48 4.12 -0.44
CA ILE A 7 3.25 3.71 -1.83
C ILE A 7 2.88 4.95 -2.65
N THR A 8 3.63 5.21 -3.71
CA THR A 8 3.36 6.25 -4.72
C THR A 8 2.68 5.65 -5.95
N GLY A 9 1.88 6.45 -6.66
CA GLY A 9 1.10 5.96 -7.80
C GLY A 9 0.11 4.87 -7.39
N ALA A 10 -0.47 4.99 -6.18
CA ALA A 10 -1.31 3.95 -5.58
C ALA A 10 -2.73 3.85 -6.17
N THR A 11 -3.02 4.63 -7.21
CA THR A 11 -4.34 4.79 -7.82
C THR A 11 -4.64 3.81 -8.95
N SER A 12 -3.62 3.15 -9.52
CA SER A 12 -3.83 2.12 -10.55
C SER A 12 -2.63 1.19 -10.70
N GLY A 13 -2.85 0.04 -11.35
CA GLY A 13 -1.79 -0.86 -11.79
C GLY A 13 -1.00 -1.45 -10.62
N ILE A 14 0.34 -1.35 -10.69
CA ILE A 14 1.21 -1.98 -9.70
C ILE A 14 1.05 -1.32 -8.31
N GLY A 15 0.91 0.00 -8.25
CA GLY A 15 0.77 0.70 -6.97
C GLY A 15 -0.51 0.31 -6.22
N GLU A 16 -1.62 0.21 -6.94
CA GLU A 16 -2.90 -0.29 -6.41
C GLU A 16 -2.77 -1.75 -5.93
N ALA A 17 -2.19 -2.63 -6.75
CA ALA A 17 -1.99 -4.03 -6.39
C ALA A 17 -1.10 -4.19 -5.14
N CYS A 18 -0.05 -3.39 -5.00
CA CYS A 18 0.80 -3.33 -3.81
C CYS A 18 0.02 -2.86 -2.57
N ALA A 19 -0.83 -1.83 -2.70
CA ALA A 19 -1.66 -1.35 -1.59
C ALA A 19 -2.60 -2.44 -1.08
N HIS A 20 -3.30 -3.15 -1.97
CA HIS A 20 -4.16 -4.26 -1.57
C HIS A 20 -3.38 -5.41 -0.91
N THR A 21 -2.25 -5.80 -1.50
CA THR A 21 -1.43 -6.91 -0.98
C THR A 21 -0.90 -6.59 0.42
N PHE A 22 -0.37 -5.39 0.65
CA PHE A 22 0.19 -5.03 1.95
C PHE A 22 -0.89 -4.77 3.02
N ALA A 23 -2.06 -4.25 2.63
CA ALA A 23 -3.20 -4.13 3.54
C ALA A 23 -3.62 -5.50 4.07
N GLN A 24 -3.71 -6.53 3.20
CA GLN A 24 -4.04 -7.90 3.59
C GLN A 24 -3.01 -8.53 4.54
N GLN A 25 -1.75 -8.10 4.44
CA GLN A 25 -0.67 -8.53 5.34
C GLN A 25 -0.62 -7.75 6.67
N GLY A 26 -1.56 -6.83 6.91
CA GLY A 26 -1.67 -6.07 8.16
C GLY A 26 -0.72 -4.89 8.26
N TYR A 27 -0.25 -4.35 7.13
CA TYR A 27 0.56 -3.14 7.12
C TYR A 27 -0.33 -1.89 7.28
N HIS A 28 0.23 -0.86 7.90
CA HIS A 28 -0.31 0.49 7.83
C HIS A 28 0.20 1.17 6.56
N LEU A 29 -0.68 1.76 5.77
CA LEU A 29 -0.33 2.28 4.45
C LEU A 29 -0.42 3.80 4.40
N ILE A 30 0.54 4.44 3.75
CA ILE A 30 0.48 5.82 3.33
C ILE A 30 0.43 5.81 1.80
N LEU A 31 -0.69 6.22 1.23
CA LEU A 31 -0.96 6.15 -0.21
C LEU A 31 -0.88 7.55 -0.82
N LEU A 32 -0.03 7.70 -1.83
CA LEU A 32 0.10 8.91 -2.64
C LEU A 32 -0.47 8.61 -4.03
N ALA A 33 -1.39 9.47 -4.46
CA ALA A 33 -2.09 9.34 -5.74
C ALA A 33 -1.15 9.44 -6.94
#